data_AF-A0A7T5RLQ1-F1
#
_entry.id   AF-A0A7T5RLQ1-F1
#
_cell.length_a   1.000
_cell.length_b   1.000
_cell.length_c   1.000
_cell.angle_alpha   90.00
_cell.angle_beta   90.00
_cell.angle_gamma   90.00
#
_symmetry.space_group_name_H-M   'P 1'
#
loop_
_entity.id
_entity.type
_entity.pdbx_description
1 polymer ?
#
loop_
_entity_poly.entity_id
_entity_poly.type
_entity_poly.pdbx_seq_one_letter_code
_entity_poly.pdbx_strand_id
1 'polypeptide(L)'
;MSVNVYLKGNKVQELEGFTTRKRWGGKPPQEWDEHEISGVKLLRDKGRWYISLGKLTDPIPEAVTDIVDEVSLHEYADTQREIGIYRHKSAEAEVDKSGGGRMIRIRAKRMEDLLELYRKIRVGSIRPEQSYEGQQGGMSRAELEAELGRMQSGTRNLEGLKVDLDELCLELKNGWPFCAKATAREKIRRILNKRRV
;
A
#
# COMPACT_ATOMS: atom_id res chain seq x y z
N MET A 1 4.33 7.27 16.41
CA MET A 1 3.29 8.15 15.87
C MET A 1 3.96 9.31 15.16
N SER A 2 3.49 9.71 13.99
CA SER A 2 3.95 10.92 13.30
C SER A 2 2.77 11.69 12.76
N VAL A 3 2.80 13.02 12.89
CA VAL A 3 1.78 13.93 12.40
C VAL A 3 2.45 14.92 11.46
N ASN A 4 2.06 14.87 10.18
CA ASN A 4 2.63 15.71 9.14
C ASN A 4 1.56 16.67 8.63
N VAL A 5 1.87 17.96 8.55
CA VAL A 5 0.99 18.97 7.96
C VAL A 5 1.61 19.38 6.62
N TYR A 6 1.00 18.95 5.54
CA TYR A 6 1.41 19.26 4.17
C TYR A 6 0.89 20.64 3.75
N LEU A 7 1.76 21.34 3.02
CA LEU A 7 1.57 22.72 2.61
C LEU A 7 1.36 22.82 1.09
N LYS A 8 0.65 23.87 0.66
CA LYS A 8 0.44 24.19 -0.76
C LYS A 8 1.75 24.60 -1.41
N GLY A 9 2.37 23.66 -2.11
CA GLY A 9 3.79 23.72 -2.46
C GLY A 9 4.24 24.89 -3.33
N ASN A 10 3.35 25.48 -4.13
CA ASN A 10 3.63 26.67 -4.94
C ASN A 10 3.76 27.96 -4.12
N LYS A 11 3.16 28.03 -2.92
CA LYS A 11 3.15 29.25 -2.11
C LYS A 11 4.26 29.30 -1.07
N VAL A 12 4.84 28.17 -0.70
CA VAL A 12 5.73 28.05 0.47
C VAL A 12 6.99 28.90 0.34
N GLN A 13 7.60 28.94 -0.84
CA GLN A 13 8.84 29.68 -1.08
C GLN A 13 8.62 31.18 -1.26
N GLU A 14 7.38 31.60 -1.53
CA GLU A 14 6.97 33.00 -1.71
C GLU A 14 6.57 33.67 -0.39
N LEU A 15 6.45 32.90 0.70
CA LEU A 15 6.04 33.42 1.99
C LEU A 15 7.14 34.26 2.64
N GLU A 16 6.70 35.34 3.29
CA GLU A 16 7.56 36.15 4.13
C GLU A 16 8.15 35.29 5.25
N GLY A 17 9.47 35.43 5.46
CA GLY A 17 10.20 34.64 6.46
C GLY A 17 10.67 33.27 5.97
N PHE A 18 10.41 32.88 4.71
CA PHE A 18 11.03 31.70 4.11
C PHE A 18 12.54 31.91 3.98
N THR A 19 13.32 31.02 4.60
CA THR A 19 14.78 31.04 4.53
C THR A 19 15.32 29.65 4.23
N THR A 20 16.44 29.61 3.50
CA THR A 20 17.19 28.39 3.26
C THR A 20 18.59 28.56 3.83
N ARG A 21 19.02 27.61 4.65
CA ARG A 21 20.34 27.60 5.29
C ARG A 21 21.04 26.30 4.96
N LYS A 22 22.28 26.40 4.49
CA LYS A 22 23.14 25.22 4.28
C LYS A 22 23.60 24.68 5.63
N ARG A 23 23.43 23.38 5.82
CA ARG A 23 23.90 22.63 6.99
C ARG A 23 24.94 21.62 6.56
N TRP A 24 25.89 21.38 7.45
CA TRP A 24 26.96 20.40 7.28
C TRP A 24 27.01 19.49 8.50
N GLY A 25 27.01 18.17 8.30
CA GLY A 25 27.07 17.21 9.40
C GLY A 25 26.96 15.75 8.97
N GLY A 26 26.78 14.83 9.91
CA GLY A 26 26.68 13.40 9.64
C GLY A 26 28.02 12.65 9.63
N LYS A 27 27.95 11.32 9.55
CA LYS A 27 29.10 10.41 9.37
C LYS A 27 28.75 9.38 8.29
N PRO A 28 29.28 9.51 7.05
CA PRO A 28 30.22 10.54 6.59
C PRO A 28 29.60 11.95 6.52
N PRO A 29 30.41 13.02 6.49
CA PRO A 29 29.92 14.39 6.37
C PRO A 29 29.16 14.60 5.06
N GLN A 30 27.97 15.20 5.16
CA GLN A 30 27.11 15.55 4.03
C GLN A 30 26.64 16.99 4.21
N GLU A 31 26.48 17.69 3.10
CA GLU A 31 25.85 19.01 3.03
C GLU A 31 24.38 18.84 2.66
N TRP A 32 23.49 19.55 3.35
CA TRP A 32 22.07 19.58 3.00
C TRP A 32 21.46 20.96 3.27
N ASP A 33 20.40 21.28 2.54
CA ASP A 33 19.63 22.51 2.77
C ASP A 33 18.61 22.28 3.89
N GLU A 34 18.61 23.19 4.87
CA GLU A 34 17.57 23.32 5.89
C GLU A 34 16.67 24.49 5.50
N HIS A 35 15.37 24.21 5.39
CA HIS A 35 14.37 25.22 5.03
C HIS A 35 13.56 25.58 6.28
N GLU A 36 13.26 26.85 6.44
CA GLU A 36 12.56 27.37 7.61
C GLU A 36 11.61 28.49 7.18
N ILE A 37 10.49 28.63 7.89
CA ILE A 37 9.60 29.77 7.78
C ILE A 37 9.30 30.30 9.18
N SER A 38 9.73 31.53 9.47
CA SER A 38 9.43 32.21 10.74
C SER A 38 9.70 31.37 11.99
N GLY A 39 10.85 30.69 12.07
CA GLY A 39 11.18 29.81 13.21
C GLY A 39 10.78 28.34 13.02
N VAL A 40 9.94 28.04 12.03
CA VAL A 40 9.36 26.70 11.82
C VAL A 40 10.15 25.94 10.76
N LYS A 41 10.75 24.82 11.16
CA LYS A 41 11.50 23.94 10.25
C LYS A 41 10.57 23.26 9.24
N LEU A 42 10.87 23.42 7.97
CA LEU A 42 10.18 22.79 6.85
C LEU A 42 10.92 21.53 6.40
N LEU A 43 10.15 20.51 6.07
CA LEU A 43 10.63 19.24 5.52
C LEU A 43 10.04 19.06 4.12
N ARG A 44 10.70 18.25 3.30
CA ARG A 44 10.26 17.96 1.94
C ARG A 44 10.20 16.46 1.73
N ASP A 45 9.03 15.94 1.38
CA ASP A 45 8.82 14.53 1.06
C ASP A 45 8.06 14.44 -0.27
N LYS A 46 8.60 13.65 -1.21
CA LYS A 46 8.04 13.45 -2.56
C LYS A 46 7.60 14.75 -3.26
N GLY A 47 8.40 15.81 -3.09
CA GLY A 47 8.14 17.12 -3.68
C GLY A 47 7.13 18.00 -2.94
N ARG A 48 6.48 17.51 -1.87
CA ARG A 48 5.56 18.30 -1.03
C ARG A 48 6.29 18.83 0.20
N TRP A 49 6.05 20.10 0.50
CA TRP A 49 6.49 20.72 1.74
C TRP A 49 5.58 20.29 2.88
N TYR A 50 6.16 20.03 4.05
CA TYR A 50 5.40 19.72 5.24
C TYR A 50 6.14 20.15 6.51
N ILE A 51 5.39 20.30 7.59
CA ILE A 51 5.93 20.36 8.94
C ILE A 51 5.56 19.08 9.68
N SER A 52 6.45 18.64 10.58
CA SER A 52 6.18 17.52 11.48
C SER A 52 5.82 18.06 12.85
N LEU A 53 4.65 17.70 13.36
CA LEU A 53 4.24 18.02 14.72
C LEU A 53 4.69 16.89 15.65
N GLY A 54 5.15 17.27 16.85
CA GLY A 54 5.64 16.30 17.84
C GLY A 54 4.53 15.46 18.44
N LYS A 55 3.36 16.08 18.63
CA LYS A 55 2.15 15.45 19.17
C LYS A 55 0.93 15.83 18.34
N LEU A 56 -0.07 14.96 18.41
CA LEU A 56 -1.36 15.15 17.77
C LEU A 56 -2.15 16.36 18.31
N THR A 57 -1.84 16.81 19.53
CA THR A 57 -2.46 17.98 20.17
C THR A 57 -1.69 19.28 19.93
N ASP A 58 -0.52 19.23 19.29
CA ASP A 58 0.27 20.43 19.05
C ASP A 58 -0.44 21.31 18.01
N PRO A 59 -0.57 22.62 18.26
CA PRO A 59 -1.19 23.53 17.31
C PRO A 59 -0.37 23.64 16.03
N ILE A 60 -1.04 23.82 14.90
CA ILE A 60 -0.38 24.19 13.65
C ILE A 60 0.16 25.62 13.83
N PRO A 61 1.45 25.89 13.55
CA PRO A 61 2.01 27.23 13.64
C PRO A 61 1.25 28.23 12.76
N GLU A 62 0.96 29.41 13.28
CA GLU A 62 0.20 30.46 12.59
C GLU A 62 0.83 30.82 11.23
N ALA A 63 2.17 30.84 11.17
CA ALA A 63 2.95 31.15 9.97
C ALA A 63 2.61 30.29 8.74
N VAL A 64 2.04 29.09 8.93
CA VAL A 64 1.70 28.17 7.83
C VAL A 64 0.22 27.81 7.77
N THR A 65 -0.60 28.34 8.69
CA THR A 65 -2.00 27.91 8.84
C THR A 65 -2.83 28.17 7.57
N ASP A 66 -2.60 29.30 6.89
CA ASP A 66 -3.35 29.69 5.68
C ASP A 66 -3.00 28.88 4.42
N ILE A 67 -1.83 28.24 4.43
CA ILE A 67 -1.30 27.46 3.30
C ILE A 67 -1.36 25.95 3.55
N VAL A 68 -2.02 25.51 4.62
CA VAL A 68 -2.27 24.08 4.86
C VAL A 68 -3.10 23.51 3.72
N ASP A 69 -2.65 22.38 3.20
CA ASP A 69 -3.31 21.58 2.17
C ASP A 69 -3.95 20.33 2.77
N GLU A 70 -3.19 19.61 3.59
CA GLU A 70 -3.58 18.32 4.16
C GLU A 70 -2.84 18.08 5.49
N VAL A 71 -3.52 17.47 6.44
CA VAL A 71 -2.91 16.93 7.67
C VAL A 71 -2.95 15.41 7.58
N SER A 72 -1.83 14.76 7.89
CA SER A 72 -1.67 13.31 7.88
C SER A 72 -1.20 12.81 9.24
N LEU A 73 -1.78 11.71 9.72
CA LEU A 73 -1.39 11.00 10.94
C LEU A 73 -1.02 9.56 10.58
N HIS A 74 0.11 9.10 11.08
CA HIS A 74 0.54 7.72 10.97
C HIS A 74 0.82 7.15 12.37
N GLU A 75 0.14 6.06 12.71
CA GLU A 75 0.29 5.42 14.02
C GLU A 75 0.12 3.90 13.95
N TYR A 76 1.02 3.19 14.62
CA TYR A 76 0.79 1.79 14.95
C TYR A 76 -0.24 1.68 16.07
N ALA A 77 -1.35 1.02 15.79
CA ALA A 77 -2.40 0.80 16.75
C ALA A 77 -2.43 -0.68 17.15
N ASP A 78 -2.45 -0.92 18.47
CA ASP A 78 -2.66 -2.24 19.06
C ASP A 78 -4.14 -2.65 19.04
N THR A 79 -4.91 -2.12 18.11
CA THR A 79 -6.37 -2.19 18.16
C THR A 79 -6.89 -3.32 17.29
N GLN A 80 -7.83 -4.11 17.82
CA GLN A 80 -8.60 -5.10 17.05
C GLN A 80 -9.60 -4.48 16.04
N ARG A 81 -9.35 -3.28 15.50
CA ARG A 81 -10.18 -2.64 14.46
C ARG A 81 -10.09 -3.26 13.09
N GLU A 82 -11.23 -3.46 12.46
CA GLU A 82 -11.34 -4.01 11.11
C GLU A 82 -10.42 -3.29 10.12
N ILE A 83 -9.68 -4.06 9.34
CA ILE A 83 -8.91 -3.55 8.21
C ILE A 83 -9.90 -2.98 7.19
N GLY A 84 -9.64 -1.77 6.73
CA GLY A 84 -10.56 -1.07 5.85
C GLY A 84 -10.34 0.42 5.75
N ILE A 85 -11.22 1.06 4.98
CA ILE A 85 -11.28 2.51 4.80
C ILE A 85 -12.39 3.07 5.68
N TYR A 86 -12.01 3.95 6.60
CA TYR A 86 -12.91 4.70 7.46
C TYR A 86 -13.00 6.12 6.94
N ARG A 87 -14.19 6.68 6.88
CA ARG A 87 -14.39 8.07 6.49
C ARG A 87 -15.22 8.80 7.51
N HIS A 88 -14.90 10.07 7.71
CA HIS A 88 -15.68 10.98 8.54
C HIS A 88 -15.40 12.42 8.12
N LYS A 89 -16.43 13.12 7.62
CA LYS A 89 -16.31 14.50 7.10
C LYS A 89 -15.19 14.61 6.06
N SER A 90 -14.20 15.48 6.27
CA SER A 90 -13.06 15.66 5.38
C SER A 90 -11.91 14.67 5.63
N ALA A 91 -12.04 13.79 6.62
CA ALA A 91 -11.02 12.84 7.01
C ALA A 91 -11.28 11.45 6.44
N GLU A 92 -10.21 10.80 5.96
CA GLU A 92 -10.18 9.41 5.51
C GLU A 92 -9.03 8.69 6.23
N ALA A 93 -9.29 7.48 6.71
CA ALA A 93 -8.29 6.65 7.34
C ALA A 93 -8.24 5.27 6.69
N GLU A 94 -7.03 4.81 6.39
CA GLU A 94 -6.74 3.44 6.01
C GLU A 94 -6.18 2.71 7.24
N VAL A 95 -6.82 1.60 7.60
CA VAL A 95 -6.32 0.67 8.62
C VAL A 95 -5.88 -0.60 7.90
N ASP A 96 -4.58 -0.92 7.96
CA ASP A 96 -4.01 -2.11 7.31
C ASP A 96 -3.08 -2.88 8.25
N LYS A 97 -2.76 -4.13 7.89
CA LYS A 97 -1.84 -4.98 8.64
C LYS A 97 -0.39 -4.59 8.34
N SER A 98 0.40 -4.29 9.37
CA SER A 98 1.81 -3.93 9.22
C SER A 98 2.63 -4.42 10.41
N GLY A 99 3.73 -5.14 10.15
CA GLY A 99 4.72 -5.48 11.18
C GLY A 99 4.17 -6.22 12.41
N GLY A 100 3.20 -7.12 12.23
CA GLY A 100 2.58 -7.88 13.32
C GLY A 100 1.42 -7.16 14.05
N GLY A 101 1.18 -5.89 13.76
CA GLY A 101 0.06 -5.11 14.29
C GLY A 101 -0.79 -4.47 13.17
N ARG A 102 -1.59 -3.47 13.54
CA ARG A 102 -2.33 -2.63 12.59
C ARG A 102 -1.72 -1.25 12.51
N MET A 103 -1.62 -0.72 11.30
CA MET A 103 -1.18 0.65 11.03
C MET A 103 -2.41 1.47 10.65
N ILE A 104 -2.59 2.59 11.31
CA ILE A 104 -3.62 3.59 10.98
C ILE A 104 -2.93 4.73 10.25
N ARG A 105 -3.41 5.04 9.04
CA ARG A 105 -2.99 6.20 8.26
C ARG A 105 -4.20 7.08 8.03
N ILE A 106 -4.23 8.26 8.62
CA ILE A 106 -5.34 9.21 8.47
C ILE A 106 -4.87 10.41 7.67
N ARG A 107 -5.69 10.89 6.74
CA ARG A 107 -5.51 12.16 6.04
C ARG A 107 -6.77 12.98 6.15
N ALA A 108 -6.64 14.29 6.32
CA ALA A 108 -7.77 15.21 6.37
C ALA A 108 -7.38 16.61 5.88
N LYS A 109 -8.37 17.42 5.53
CA LYS A 109 -8.16 18.85 5.23
C LYS A 109 -8.05 19.71 6.48
N ARG A 110 -8.61 19.23 7.61
CA ARG A 110 -8.71 19.94 8.88
C ARG A 110 -8.22 19.06 10.02
N MET A 111 -7.51 19.65 10.97
CA MET A 111 -7.00 18.93 12.15
C MET A 111 -8.14 18.37 13.00
N GLU A 112 -9.24 19.12 13.14
CA GLU A 112 -10.39 18.74 13.96
C GLU A 112 -11.07 17.48 13.43
N ASP A 113 -11.23 17.38 12.10
CA ASP A 113 -11.82 16.22 11.45
C ASP A 113 -10.93 14.97 11.59
N LEU A 114 -9.60 15.15 11.50
CA LEU A 114 -8.62 14.10 11.73
C LEU A 114 -8.70 13.58 13.16
N LEU A 115 -8.70 14.48 14.14
CA LEU A 115 -8.81 14.14 15.57
C LEU A 115 -10.10 13.40 15.87
N GLU A 116 -11.22 13.85 15.31
CA GLU A 116 -12.51 13.22 15.50
C GLU A 116 -12.53 11.81 14.91
N LEU A 117 -12.05 11.63 13.67
CA LEU A 117 -11.96 10.31 13.04
C LEU A 117 -11.03 9.38 13.83
N TYR A 118 -9.85 9.86 14.21
CA TYR A 118 -8.92 9.11 15.03
C TYR A 118 -9.56 8.61 16.33
N ARG A 119 -10.25 9.50 17.06
CA ARG A 119 -10.95 9.15 18.30
C ARG A 119 -12.04 8.11 18.05
N LYS A 120 -12.85 8.28 17.00
CA LYS A 120 -13.91 7.33 16.64
C LYS A 120 -13.35 5.94 16.35
N ILE A 121 -12.26 5.85 15.59
CA ILE A 121 -11.57 4.58 15.30
C ILE A 121 -11.02 3.96 16.59
N ARG A 122 -10.33 4.73 17.43
CA ARG A 122 -9.74 4.22 18.69
C ARG A 122 -10.81 3.66 19.63
N VAL A 123 -11.88 4.41 19.85
CA VAL A 123 -12.99 4.01 20.74
C VAL A 123 -13.86 2.92 20.11
N GLY A 124 -13.91 2.84 18.78
CA GLY A 124 -14.72 1.84 18.07
C GLY A 124 -16.15 2.26 17.85
N SER A 125 -16.42 3.56 17.84
CA SER A 125 -17.74 4.11 17.58
C SER A 125 -18.06 4.24 16.08
N ILE A 126 -17.14 3.81 15.22
CA ILE A 126 -17.29 3.78 13.76
C ILE A 126 -16.74 2.46 13.21
N ARG A 127 -17.36 1.97 12.13
CA ARG A 127 -16.90 0.83 11.32
C ARG A 127 -16.39 1.34 9.97
N PRO A 128 -15.51 0.61 9.25
CA PRO A 128 -15.05 1.05 7.95
C PRO A 128 -16.21 1.05 6.95
N GLU A 129 -16.24 2.04 6.06
CA GLU A 129 -17.15 2.04 4.91
C GLU A 129 -16.77 0.94 3.92
N GLN A 130 -15.47 0.67 3.79
CA GLN A 130 -14.94 -0.44 3.02
C GLN A 130 -14.21 -1.37 3.96
N SER A 131 -14.85 -2.46 4.37
CA SER A 131 -14.20 -3.51 5.15
C SER A 131 -13.45 -4.46 4.22
N TYR A 132 -12.20 -4.75 4.56
CA TYR A 132 -11.38 -5.78 3.92
C TYR A 132 -11.32 -7.08 4.75
N GLU A 133 -12.02 -7.11 5.88
CA GLU A 133 -12.23 -8.30 6.71
C GLU A 133 -13.59 -8.97 6.45
N GLY A 134 -14.59 -8.20 5.98
CA GLY A 134 -15.86 -8.74 5.51
C GLY A 134 -15.77 -9.40 4.13
N GLN A 135 -16.75 -10.27 3.82
CA GLN A 135 -16.88 -10.92 2.52
C GLN A 135 -16.98 -9.88 1.38
N GLN A 136 -15.90 -9.66 0.64
CA GLN A 136 -15.99 -9.04 -0.68
C GLN A 136 -16.38 -10.14 -1.66
N GLY A 137 -17.67 -10.23 -2.00
CA GLY A 137 -18.17 -11.27 -2.91
C GLY A 137 -18.12 -12.70 -2.36
N GLY A 138 -18.13 -12.86 -1.04
CA GLY A 138 -18.13 -14.18 -0.39
C GLY A 138 -16.77 -14.67 0.12
N MET A 139 -15.67 -13.96 -0.17
CA MET A 139 -14.31 -14.38 0.20
C MET A 139 -13.55 -13.29 0.98
N SER A 140 -12.81 -13.72 2.00
CA SER A 140 -11.86 -12.91 2.79
C SER A 140 -10.57 -12.66 2.01
N ARG A 141 -9.74 -11.68 2.44
CA ARG A 141 -8.44 -11.40 1.81
C ARG A 141 -7.50 -12.61 1.78
N ALA A 142 -7.49 -13.42 2.84
CA ALA A 142 -6.72 -14.65 2.87
C ALA A 142 -7.23 -15.67 1.84
N GLU A 143 -8.56 -15.74 1.66
CA GLU A 143 -9.17 -16.58 0.64
C GLU A 143 -8.90 -16.05 -0.77
N LEU A 144 -8.91 -14.73 -0.99
CA LEU A 144 -8.56 -14.11 -2.27
C LEU A 144 -7.08 -14.30 -2.63
N GLU A 145 -6.16 -14.19 -1.66
CA GLU A 145 -4.74 -14.48 -1.88
C GLU A 145 -4.52 -15.97 -2.16
N ALA A 146 -5.26 -16.86 -1.49
CA ALA A 146 -5.28 -18.29 -1.81
C ALA A 146 -5.88 -18.57 -3.20
N GLU A 147 -6.96 -17.88 -3.57
CA GLU A 147 -7.61 -17.95 -4.89
C GLU A 147 -6.63 -17.52 -5.99
N LEU A 148 -5.94 -16.40 -5.79
CA LEU A 148 -4.91 -15.90 -6.70
C LEU A 148 -3.76 -16.89 -6.83
N GLY A 149 -3.30 -17.47 -5.71
CA GLY A 149 -2.28 -18.53 -5.75
C GLY A 149 -2.74 -19.77 -6.52
N ARG A 150 -4.01 -20.19 -6.35
CA ARG A 150 -4.63 -21.29 -7.11
C ARG A 150 -4.71 -20.97 -8.60
N MET A 151 -5.16 -19.77 -8.96
CA MET A 151 -5.26 -19.32 -10.35
C MET A 151 -3.90 -19.23 -11.04
N GLN A 152 -2.87 -18.72 -10.35
CA GLN A 152 -1.50 -18.65 -10.85
C GLN A 152 -0.86 -20.03 -11.04
N SER A 153 -1.15 -20.97 -10.13
CA SER A 153 -0.73 -22.37 -10.27
C SER A 153 -1.44 -23.06 -11.43
N GLY A 154 -2.74 -22.78 -11.61
CA GLY A 154 -3.55 -23.26 -12.73
C GLY A 154 -3.04 -22.77 -14.08
N THR A 155 -2.66 -21.49 -14.19
CA THR A 155 -2.08 -20.93 -15.41
C THR A 155 -0.74 -21.57 -15.76
N ARG A 156 0.16 -21.76 -14.78
CA ARG A 156 1.42 -22.51 -14.99
C ARG A 156 1.18 -23.94 -15.47
N ASN A 157 0.18 -24.62 -14.93
CA ASN A 157 -0.17 -25.98 -15.33
C ASN A 157 -0.72 -26.04 -16.76
N LEU A 158 -1.51 -25.04 -17.18
CA LEU A 158 -2.02 -24.91 -18.54
C LEU A 158 -0.91 -24.57 -19.54
N GLU A 159 0.02 -23.70 -19.17
CA GLU A 159 1.21 -23.41 -20.00
C GLU A 159 2.06 -24.66 -20.19
N GLY A 160 2.28 -25.46 -19.14
CA GLY A 160 2.96 -26.75 -19.25
C GLY A 160 2.22 -27.74 -20.17
N LEU A 161 0.88 -27.79 -20.10
CA LEU A 161 0.08 -28.63 -21.02
C LEU A 161 0.20 -28.16 -22.47
N LYS A 162 0.28 -26.86 -22.70
CA LYS A 162 0.46 -26.31 -24.04
C LYS A 162 1.80 -26.73 -24.63
N VAL A 163 2.88 -26.69 -23.83
CA VAL A 163 4.21 -27.18 -24.24
C VAL A 163 4.18 -28.68 -24.56
N ASP A 164 3.60 -29.49 -23.67
CA ASP A 164 3.47 -30.95 -23.89
C ASP A 164 2.67 -31.27 -25.17
N LEU A 165 1.64 -30.47 -25.47
CA LEU A 165 0.81 -30.63 -26.67
C LEU A 165 1.55 -30.19 -27.94
N ASP A 166 2.28 -29.08 -27.89
CA ASP A 166 3.07 -28.57 -29.01
C ASP A 166 4.20 -29.54 -29.37
N GLU A 167 4.84 -30.18 -28.37
CA GLU A 167 5.84 -31.23 -28.56
C GLU A 167 5.25 -32.47 -29.25
N LEU A 168 4.08 -32.94 -28.78
CA LEU A 168 3.35 -34.03 -29.43
C LEU A 168 2.96 -33.68 -30.88
N CYS A 169 2.49 -32.44 -31.13
CA CYS A 169 2.15 -31.99 -32.47
C CYS A 169 3.37 -31.93 -33.41
N LEU A 170 4.55 -31.56 -32.90
CA LEU A 170 5.82 -31.60 -33.63
C LEU A 170 6.24 -33.04 -33.96
N GLU A 171 6.17 -33.96 -32.99
CA GLU A 171 6.44 -35.39 -33.21
C GLU A 171 5.50 -35.99 -34.28
N LEU A 172 4.22 -35.61 -34.27
CA LEU A 172 3.23 -36.05 -35.27
C LEU A 172 3.51 -35.50 -36.68
N LYS A 173 4.00 -34.26 -36.79
CA LYS A 173 4.32 -33.62 -38.07
C LYS A 173 5.59 -34.17 -38.72
N ASN A 174 6.57 -34.63 -37.91
CA ASN A 174 7.89 -35.06 -38.38
C ASN A 174 7.98 -36.54 -38.81
N GLY A 175 6.85 -37.25 -38.90
CA GLY A 175 6.76 -38.55 -39.56
C GLY A 175 6.45 -39.71 -38.62
N TRP A 176 5.31 -40.35 -38.86
CA TRP A 176 4.76 -41.43 -38.04
C TRP A 176 5.09 -42.80 -38.67
N PRO A 177 5.99 -43.62 -38.11
CA PRO A 177 6.14 -44.99 -38.59
C PRO A 177 4.99 -45.85 -38.04
N PHE A 178 4.36 -46.62 -38.93
CA PHE A 178 3.13 -47.41 -38.75
C PHE A 178 3.12 -48.40 -37.55
N CYS A 179 4.27 -48.61 -36.88
CA CYS A 179 4.44 -49.51 -35.74
C CYS A 179 4.24 -48.83 -34.35
N ALA A 180 3.99 -47.52 -34.29
CA ALA A 180 4.04 -46.74 -33.04
C ALA A 180 2.70 -46.57 -32.28
N LYS A 181 1.63 -47.28 -32.64
CA LYS A 181 0.31 -47.12 -31.97
C LYS A 181 0.33 -47.51 -30.48
N ALA A 182 1.11 -48.53 -30.11
CA ALA A 182 1.23 -48.96 -28.71
C ALA A 182 2.02 -47.94 -27.86
N THR A 183 3.12 -47.41 -28.40
CA THR A 183 4.02 -46.47 -27.72
C THR A 183 3.40 -45.09 -27.51
N ALA A 184 2.62 -44.60 -28.48
CA ALA A 184 1.88 -43.34 -28.34
C ALA A 184 0.77 -43.46 -27.28
N ARG A 185 0.07 -44.60 -27.25
CA ARG A 185 -0.96 -44.87 -26.25
C ARG A 185 -0.36 -44.94 -24.84
N GLU A 186 0.83 -45.54 -24.70
CA GLU A 186 1.57 -45.62 -23.45
C GLU A 186 2.08 -44.24 -22.97
N LYS A 187 2.60 -43.39 -23.88
CA LYS A 187 3.02 -42.02 -23.57
C LYS A 187 1.85 -41.13 -23.16
N ILE A 188 0.75 -41.15 -23.92
CA ILE A 188 -0.50 -40.44 -23.57
C ILE A 188 -1.00 -40.93 -22.21
N ARG A 189 -0.99 -42.25 -21.98
CA ARG A 189 -1.38 -42.84 -20.69
C ARG A 189 -0.44 -42.43 -19.55
N ARG A 190 0.86 -42.28 -19.79
CA ARG A 190 1.83 -41.74 -18.81
C ARG A 190 1.58 -40.27 -18.49
N ILE A 191 1.30 -39.43 -19.48
CA ILE A 191 0.96 -38.01 -19.26
C ILE A 191 -0.34 -37.89 -18.46
N LEU A 192 -1.36 -38.68 -18.83
CA LEU A 192 -2.64 -38.73 -18.12
C LEU A 192 -2.51 -39.32 -16.70
N ASN A 193 -1.63 -40.32 -16.49
CA ASN A 193 -1.43 -40.95 -15.18
C ASN A 193 -0.52 -40.14 -14.24
N LYS A 194 0.50 -39.43 -14.75
CA LYS A 194 1.35 -38.54 -13.94
C LYS A 194 0.57 -37.42 -13.25
N ARG A 195 -0.64 -37.11 -13.73
CA ARG A 195 -1.48 -36.00 -13.26
C ARG A 195 -2.76 -36.46 -12.53
N ARG A 196 -2.85 -37.75 -12.16
CA ARG A 196 -3.99 -38.34 -11.42
C ARG A 196 -3.76 -38.43 -9.89
N VAL A 197 -2.75 -37.74 -9.36
CA VAL A 197 -2.44 -37.59 -7.93
C VAL A 197 -2.63 -36.12 -7.54
#